data_AF-K1U6M2-F1
#
_entry.id   AF-K1U6M2-F1
#
_cell.length_a   1.000
_cell.length_b   1.000
_cell.length_c   1.000
_cell.angle_alpha   90.00
_cell.angle_beta   90.00
_cell.angle_gamma   90.00
#
_symmetry.space_group_name_H-M   'P 1'
#
loop_
_entity.id
_entity.type
_entity.pdbx_description
1 polymer ?
#
loop_
_entity_poly.entity_id
_entity_poly.type
_entity_poly.pdbx_seq_one_letter_code
_entity_poly.pdbx_strand_id
1 'polypeptide(L)'
;DEKRNFNRLKRLLEEIDGTFRIDGPLASIVEAVEWLQAHPAPELIFADIRLSDGLSFDVLRRTAVPCLSSSPPLTTSMPSRPSNTTVSIIC
;
A
#
# COMPACT_ATOMS: atom_id res chain seq x y z
N ASP A 1 -3.20 -13.40 14.62
CA ASP A 1 -1.97 -12.59 14.71
C ASP A 1 -1.94 -11.39 13.76
N GLU A 2 -2.47 -11.51 12.54
CA GLU A 2 -2.52 -10.44 11.51
C GLU A 2 -2.95 -9.06 12.04
N LYS A 3 -4.08 -8.98 12.77
CA LYS A 3 -4.56 -7.71 13.35
C LYS A 3 -3.55 -7.05 14.31
N ARG A 4 -2.78 -7.84 15.07
CA ARG A 4 -1.75 -7.31 15.97
C ARG A 4 -0.56 -6.76 15.18
N ASN A 5 -0.13 -7.48 14.14
CA ASN A 5 0.96 -7.05 13.27
C ASN A 5 0.59 -5.77 12.50
N PHE A 6 -0.63 -5.71 11.96
CA PHE A 6 -1.19 -4.51 11.34
C PHE A 6 -1.17 -3.32 12.31
N ASN A 7 -1.71 -3.46 13.51
CA ASN A 7 -1.76 -2.36 14.49
C ASN A 7 -0.35 -1.87 14.87
N ARG A 8 0.62 -2.79 14.98
CA ARG A 8 2.01 -2.44 15.26
C ARG A 8 2.64 -1.68 14.09
N LEU A 9 2.47 -2.15 12.86
CA LEU A 9 3.01 -1.47 11.67
C LEU A 9 2.36 -0.10 11.46
N LYS A 10 1.03 -0.03 11.59
CA LYS A 10 0.27 1.22 11.51
C LYS A 10 0.82 2.27 12.47
N ARG A 11 1.02 1.90 13.74
CA ARG A 11 1.59 2.79 14.75
C ARG A 11 2.98 3.29 14.38
N LEU A 12 3.85 2.41 13.86
CA LEU A 12 5.20 2.81 13.45
C LEU A 12 5.17 3.80 12.29
N LEU A 13 4.26 3.61 11.32
CA LEU A 13 4.09 4.54 10.21
C LEU A 13 3.55 5.90 10.69
N GLU A 14 2.56 5.90 11.59
CA GLU A 14 2.01 7.13 12.19
C GLU A 14 3.06 7.88 13.03
N GLU A 15 3.97 7.16 13.70
CA GLU A 15 5.11 7.74 14.45
C GLU A 15 6.17 8.36 13.52
N ILE A 16 6.37 7.80 12.32
CA ILE A 16 7.24 8.38 11.29
C ILE A 16 6.59 9.62 10.69
N ASP A 17 5.31 9.53 10.34
CA ASP A 17 4.53 10.65 9.83
C ASP A 17 3.02 10.46 10.05
N GLY A 18 2.42 11.35 10.83
CA GLY A 18 0.99 11.35 11.13
C GLY A 18 0.08 11.77 9.97
N THR A 19 0.63 12.17 8.84
CA THR A 19 -0.14 12.53 7.63
C THR A 19 -0.41 11.32 6.72
N PHE A 20 0.18 10.16 7.00
CA PHE A 20 -0.10 8.95 6.23
C PHE A 20 -1.55 8.51 6.39
N ARG A 21 -2.22 8.27 5.26
CA ARG A 21 -3.52 7.58 5.24
C ARG A 21 -3.27 6.08 5.10
N ILE A 22 -3.51 5.34 6.18
CA ILE A 22 -3.23 3.91 6.25
C ILE A 22 -4.54 3.12 6.12
N ASP A 23 -4.67 2.36 5.03
CA ASP A 23 -5.83 1.50 4.75
C ASP A 23 -5.50 0.02 5.00
N GLY A 24 -6.46 -0.75 5.52
CA GLY A 24 -6.33 -2.19 5.84
C GLY A 24 -6.76 -2.57 7.27
N PRO A 25 -6.40 -3.78 7.75
CA PRO A 25 -5.64 -4.82 7.05
C PRO A 25 -6.49 -5.51 5.97
N LEU A 26 -5.88 -5.81 4.83
CA LEU A 26 -6.48 -6.61 3.76
C LEU A 26 -5.89 -8.01 3.83
N ALA A 27 -6.66 -9.02 4.27
CA ALA A 27 -6.18 -10.33 4.70
C ALA A 27 -6.17 -11.41 3.60
N SER A 28 -6.63 -11.06 2.39
CA SER A 28 -6.82 -11.96 1.26
C SER A 28 -6.56 -11.25 -0.07
N ILE A 29 -6.28 -12.03 -1.12
CA ILE A 29 -6.17 -11.56 -2.50
C ILE A 29 -7.48 -10.93 -2.91
N VAL A 30 -8.62 -11.54 -2.59
CA VAL A 30 -9.95 -11.00 -2.95
C VAL A 30 -10.15 -9.59 -2.36
N GLU A 31 -9.98 -9.44 -1.04
CA GLU A 31 -10.12 -8.13 -0.37
C GLU A 31 -9.14 -7.09 -0.94
N ALA A 32 -7.89 -7.49 -1.18
CA ALA A 32 -6.87 -6.60 -1.71
C ALA A 32 -7.17 -6.13 -3.14
N VAL A 33 -7.65 -7.03 -4.00
CA VAL A 33 -8.04 -6.70 -5.38
C VAL A 33 -9.26 -5.78 -5.40
N GLU A 34 -10.30 -6.08 -4.62
CA GLU A 34 -11.49 -5.24 -4.51
C GLU A 34 -11.14 -3.83 -4.03
N TRP A 35 -10.28 -3.73 -3.02
CA TRP A 35 -9.83 -2.45 -2.49
C TRP A 35 -9.05 -1.64 -3.53
N LEU A 36 -8.07 -2.26 -4.20
CA LEU A 36 -7.25 -1.59 -5.22
C LEU A 36 -8.03 -1.18 -6.48
N GLN A 37 -9.15 -1.84 -6.78
CA GLN A 37 -10.03 -1.46 -7.88
C GLN A 37 -11.01 -0.34 -7.49
N ALA A 38 -11.42 -0.29 -6.22
CA ALA A 38 -12.37 0.70 -5.72
C ALA A 38 -11.72 2.04 -5.31
N HIS A 39 -10.41 2.06 -5.08
CA HIS A 39 -9.67 3.22 -4.60
C HIS A 39 -8.58 3.67 -5.58
N PRO A 40 -8.13 4.94 -5.50
CA PRO A 40 -6.93 5.38 -6.20
C PRO A 40 -5.73 4.50 -5.82
N ALA A 41 -4.83 4.27 -6.79
CA ALA A 41 -3.63 3.49 -6.55
C ALA A 41 -2.81 4.11 -5.40
N PRO A 42 -2.42 3.32 -4.38
CA PRO A 42 -1.60 3.81 -3.28
C PRO A 42 -0.18 4.11 -3.75
N GLU A 43 0.49 5.01 -3.05
CA GLU A 43 1.90 5.35 -3.34
C GLU A 43 2.87 4.31 -2.76
N LEU A 44 2.44 3.61 -1.71
CA LEU A 44 3.21 2.58 -1.02
C LEU A 44 2.31 1.42 -0.58
N ILE A 45 2.76 0.20 -0.83
CA ILE A 45 2.09 -1.03 -0.38
C ILE A 45 3.05 -1.81 0.53
N PHE A 46 2.63 -2.09 1.75
CA PHE A 46 3.23 -3.11 2.59
C PHE A 46 2.44 -4.40 2.40
N ALA A 47 3.10 -5.49 1.99
CA ALA A 47 2.43 -6.75 1.73
C ALA A 47 3.16 -7.91 2.42
N ASP A 48 2.42 -8.76 3.13
CA ASP A 48 2.90 -10.09 3.51
C ASP A 48 3.03 -10.98 2.26
N ILE A 49 3.94 -11.96 2.29
CA ILE A 49 4.20 -12.83 1.12
C ILE A 49 3.01 -13.76 0.86
N ARG A 50 2.37 -14.26 1.93
CA ARG A 50 1.29 -15.23 1.89
C ARG A 50 0.08 -14.68 2.63
N LEU A 51 -1.02 -14.60 1.90
CA LEU A 51 -2.33 -14.21 2.40
C LEU A 51 -3.17 -15.47 2.67
N SER A 52 -4.35 -15.31 3.24
CA SER A 52 -5.25 -16.42 3.58
C SER A 52 -5.65 -17.30 2.38
N ASP A 53 -5.69 -16.73 1.18
CA ASP A 53 -6.17 -17.37 -0.06
C ASP A 53 -5.08 -17.48 -1.17
N GLY A 54 -3.82 -17.15 -0.87
CA GLY A 54 -2.72 -17.34 -1.82
C GLY A 54 -1.48 -16.49 -1.59
N LEU A 55 -0.77 -16.16 -2.67
CA LEU A 55 0.41 -15.30 -2.64
C LEU A 55 0.00 -13.87 -2.97
N SER A 56 0.54 -12.89 -2.24
CA SER A 56 0.22 -11.47 -2.48
C SER A 56 0.63 -10.98 -3.87
N PHE A 57 1.58 -11.64 -4.53
CA PHE A 57 1.93 -11.36 -5.93
C PHE A 57 0.75 -11.49 -6.89
N ASP A 58 -0.24 -12.31 -6.56
CA ASP A 58 -1.45 -12.45 -7.38
C ASP A 58 -2.34 -11.21 -7.34
N VAL A 59 -2.28 -10.42 -6.25
CA VAL A 59 -2.97 -9.12 -6.16
C VAL A 59 -2.45 -8.18 -7.25
N LEU A 60 -1.13 -8.07 -7.40
CA LEU A 60 -0.48 -7.19 -8.38
C LEU A 60 -0.69 -7.67 -9.81
N ARG A 61 -0.87 -8.99 -10.03
CA ARG A 61 -1.20 -9.53 -11.37
C ARG A 61 -2.64 -9.26 -11.78
N ARG A 62 -3.55 -9.18 -10.81
CA ARG A 62 -5.00 -8.98 -11.02
C ARG A 62 -5.42 -7.51 -11.03
N THR A 63 -4.52 -6.60 -10.67
CA THR A 63 -4.78 -5.16 -10.58
C THR A 63 -3.84 -4.41 -11.50
N ALA A 64 -4.35 -3.41 -12.22
CA ALA A 64 -3.53 -2.56 -13.08
C ALA A 64 -2.85 -1.45 -12.28
N VAL A 65 -2.14 -1.80 -11.19
CA VAL A 65 -1.38 -0.81 -10.42
C VAL A 65 -0.31 -0.21 -11.34
N PRO A 66 -0.38 1.09 -11.67
CA PRO A 66 0.55 1.69 -12.61
C PRO A 66 1.95 1.66 -12.01
N CYS A 67 2.88 0.93 -12.62
CA CYS A 67 4.29 1.15 -12.33
C CYS A 67 4.72 2.47 -12.98
N LEU A 68 5.39 3.34 -12.22
CA LEU A 68 6.02 4.56 -12.72
C LEU A 68 7.19 4.18 -13.64
N SER A 69 6.90 3.71 -14.85
CA SER A 69 7.88 3.45 -15.91
C SER A 69 8.30 4.72 -16.64
N SER A 70 7.56 5.82 -16.46
CA SER A 70 7.98 7.15 -16.87
C SER A 70 8.49 7.91 -15.65
N SER A 71 9.77 7.73 -15.31
CA SER A 71 10.43 8.69 -14.43
C SER A 71 10.31 10.08 -15.07
N PRO A 72 9.69 11.09 -14.43
CA PRO A 72 9.87 12.45 -14.88
C PRO A 72 11.38 12.78 -14.80
N PRO A 73 11.92 13.61 -15.71
CA PRO A 73 13.33 13.97 -15.66
C PRO A 73 13.68 14.48 -14.26
N LEU A 74 14.79 13.98 -13.71
CA LEU A 74 15.33 14.35 -12.40
C LEU A 74 15.69 15.85 -12.39
N THR A 75 14.70 16.73 -12.25
CA THR A 75 14.94 18.13 -11.93
C THR A 75 15.20 18.21 -10.43
N THR A 76 16.34 18.81 -10.07
CA THR A 76 16.92 18.97 -8.73
C THR A 76 16.05 19.78 -7.74
N SER A 77 14.89 19.24 -7.42
CA SER A 77 14.14 19.56 -6.20
C SER A 77 13.30 18.35 -5.88
N MET A 78 13.53 17.73 -4.72
CA MET A 78 12.60 16.75 -4.16
C MET A 78 11.19 17.36 -4.27
N PRO A 79 10.25 16.74 -5.01
CA PRO A 79 8.89 17.26 -5.03
C PRO A 79 8.42 17.35 -3.58
N SER A 80 7.92 18.51 -3.18
CA SER A 80 7.31 18.69 -1.87
C SER A 80 6.29 17.57 -1.69
N ARG A 81 6.56 16.68 -0.74
CA ARG A 81 5.78 15.45 -0.55
C ARG A 81 4.30 15.82 -0.43
N PRO A 82 3.40 15.24 -1.24
CA PRO A 82 1.99 15.51 -1.11
C PRO A 82 1.56 15.14 0.31
N SER A 83 0.79 16.01 0.95
CA SER A 83 0.42 15.89 2.37
C SER A 83 -0.50 14.71 2.69
N ASN A 84 -0.82 13.84 1.71
CA ASN A 84 -1.82 12.76 1.81
C ASN A 84 -1.28 11.45 1.19
N THR A 85 -0.05 11.05 1.53
CA THR A 85 0.47 9.76 1.07
C THR A 85 -0.41 8.62 1.57
N THR A 86 -1.01 7.88 0.63
CA THR A 86 -1.84 6.71 0.93
C THR A 86 -0.95 5.47 0.97
N VAL A 87 -0.95 4.79 2.10
CA VAL A 87 -0.23 3.56 2.36
C VAL A 87 -1.24 2.44 2.54
N SER A 88 -1.19 1.42 1.69
CA SER A 88 -2.04 0.23 1.85
C SER A 88 -1.25 -0.87 2.53
N ILE A 89 -1.82 -1.47 3.57
CA ILE A 89 -1.24 -2.65 4.23
C ILE A 89 -2.07 -3.88 3.86
N ILE A 90 -1.47 -4.75 3.07
CA ILE A 90 -1.95 -6.08 2.73
C ILE A 90 -1.28 -7.06 3.71
N CYS A 91 -2.08 -7.74 4.54
CA CYS A 91 -1.62 -8.71 5.52
C CYS A 91 -1.95 -10.14 5.06
#